data_AF-A0A1M3NAE9-F1
#
_entry.id   AF-A0A1M3NAE9-F1
#
_cell.length_a   1.000
_cell.length_b   1.000
_cell.length_c   1.000
_cell.angle_alpha   90.00
_cell.angle_beta   90.00
_cell.angle_gamma   90.00
#
_symmetry.space_group_name_H-M   'P 1'
#
loop_
_entity.id
_entity.type
_entity.pdbx_description
1 polymer ?
#
loop_
_entity_poly.entity_id
_entity_poly.type
_entity_poly.pdbx_seq_one_letter_code
_entity_poly.pdbx_strand_id
1 'polypeptide(L)'
;MSGPRVAVDPPAGWVATEIEKPTIAGSTGALLTTWAAHRSAAGDAAIVSGCVATPIPGWVEDMRPAVEGRTIALAGASASKITGAPVDARSGEAGVFALRATSDLVGPVIGHARTFVGFDEGRVFTCFATCASTAGPGPREECDRSVIEARLEGSLSPPAPGLALRGATWAVHHPRPTALGAFGLVVLLGVIAVTARRRPRSQIGGRPSPLRPGT
;
A
#
# COMPACT_ATOMS: atom_id res chain seq x y z
N MET A 1 16.88 3.45 12.61
CA MET A 1 15.55 2.80 12.60
C MET A 1 15.67 1.48 11.84
N SER A 2 15.51 0.36 12.53
CA SER A 2 15.48 -0.99 11.93
C SER A 2 14.04 -1.34 11.59
N GLY A 3 13.64 -1.15 10.33
CA GLY A 3 12.36 -1.63 9.81
C GLY A 3 12.49 -3.01 9.15
N PRO A 4 11.38 -3.64 8.74
CA PRO A 4 11.39 -4.85 7.95
C PRO A 4 12.31 -4.74 6.73
N ARG A 5 13.02 -5.84 6.44
CA ARG A 5 13.91 -5.96 5.28
C ARG A 5 13.76 -7.32 4.64
N VAL A 6 14.03 -7.41 3.34
CA VAL A 6 14.12 -8.68 2.65
C VAL A 6 15.56 -9.19 2.77
N ALA A 7 15.73 -10.38 3.32
CA ALA A 7 16.97 -11.12 3.23
C ALA A 7 16.94 -11.93 1.93
N VAL A 8 17.94 -11.69 1.08
CA VAL A 8 18.17 -12.38 -0.19
C VAL A 8 19.64 -12.74 -0.21
N ASP A 9 19.93 -14.03 -0.37
CA ASP A 9 21.29 -14.53 -0.57
C ASP A 9 21.54 -14.56 -2.08
N PRO A 10 22.37 -13.65 -2.64
CA PRO A 10 22.66 -13.66 -4.07
C PRO A 10 23.47 -14.92 -4.45
N PRO A 11 23.34 -15.42 -5.69
CA PRO A 11 24.13 -16.57 -6.11
C PRO A 11 25.65 -16.30 -6.05
N ALA A 12 26.44 -17.35 -5.94
CA ALA A 12 27.89 -17.23 -5.83
C ALA A 12 28.49 -16.50 -7.03
N GLY A 13 29.44 -15.57 -6.77
CA GLY A 13 30.09 -14.79 -7.81
C GLY A 13 29.27 -13.59 -8.33
N TRP A 14 28.05 -13.38 -7.84
CA TRP A 14 27.29 -12.17 -8.15
C TRP A 14 27.83 -10.98 -7.37
N VAL A 15 27.88 -9.83 -8.04
CA VAL A 15 28.46 -8.60 -7.49
C VAL A 15 27.39 -7.58 -7.19
N ALA A 16 27.55 -6.85 -6.09
CA ALA A 16 26.71 -5.70 -5.79
C ALA A 16 26.81 -4.69 -6.95
N THR A 17 25.67 -4.13 -7.33
CA THR A 17 25.59 -3.20 -8.45
C THR A 17 24.58 -2.09 -8.16
N GLU A 18 24.55 -1.07 -9.01
CA GLU A 18 23.53 -0.05 -8.99
C GLU A 18 22.50 -0.32 -10.09
N ILE A 19 21.24 -0.46 -9.68
CA ILE A 19 20.09 -0.47 -10.56
C ILE A 19 19.19 0.68 -10.13
N GLU A 20 18.72 1.44 -11.12
CA GLU A 20 17.86 2.60 -10.90
C GLU A 20 16.63 2.20 -10.10
N LYS A 21 16.35 2.97 -9.04
CA LYS A 21 15.15 2.77 -8.20
C LYS A 21 13.91 3.17 -8.98
N PRO A 22 12.81 2.41 -8.92
CA PRO A 22 11.55 2.83 -9.51
C PRO A 22 11.03 4.08 -8.79
N THR A 23 10.36 4.96 -9.52
CA THR A 23 9.71 6.13 -8.94
C THR A 23 8.62 5.69 -7.98
N ILE A 24 8.71 6.12 -6.72
CA ILE A 24 7.67 5.92 -5.72
C ILE A 24 6.82 7.19 -5.68
N ALA A 25 5.50 7.04 -5.77
CA ALA A 25 4.59 8.17 -5.68
C ALA A 25 4.71 8.85 -4.30
N GLY A 26 5.26 10.07 -4.28
CA GLY A 26 5.52 10.83 -3.04
C GLY A 26 4.26 11.31 -2.29
N SER A 27 3.07 11.15 -2.86
CA SER A 27 1.81 11.69 -2.33
C SER A 27 1.28 11.01 -1.06
N THR A 28 1.91 9.92 -0.59
CA THR A 28 1.39 9.09 0.52
C THR A 28 2.32 9.00 1.72
N GLY A 29 3.39 9.81 1.76
CA GLY A 29 4.43 9.66 2.79
C GLY A 29 5.19 8.34 2.69
N ALA A 30 5.13 7.67 1.53
CA ALA A 30 5.85 6.45 1.24
C ALA A 30 7.35 6.72 1.13
N LEU A 31 8.17 5.88 1.77
CA LEU A 31 9.63 6.03 1.83
C LEU A 31 10.30 4.72 1.45
N LEU A 32 11.25 4.76 0.50
CA LEU A 32 12.13 3.62 0.23
C LEU A 32 13.09 3.45 1.41
N THR A 33 12.94 2.36 2.16
CA THR A 33 13.75 2.10 3.37
C THR A 33 14.94 1.19 3.08
N THR A 34 14.80 0.26 2.14
CA THR A 34 15.88 -0.63 1.71
C THR A 34 15.90 -0.76 0.19
N TRP A 35 17.10 -0.87 -0.36
CA TRP A 35 17.34 -1.14 -1.77
C TRP A 35 18.71 -1.82 -1.91
N ALA A 36 18.72 -3.01 -2.47
CA ALA A 36 19.93 -3.75 -2.77
C ALA A 36 19.79 -4.39 -4.14
N ALA A 37 20.87 -4.37 -4.92
CA ALA A 37 20.91 -4.96 -6.25
C ALA A 37 22.22 -5.72 -6.43
N HIS A 38 22.13 -6.90 -7.06
CA HIS A 38 23.27 -7.71 -7.45
C HIS A 38 23.10 -8.14 -8.90
N ARG A 39 24.21 -8.32 -9.62
CA ARG A 39 24.22 -8.72 -11.03
C ARG A 39 25.16 -9.91 -11.22
N SER A 40 24.80 -10.80 -12.14
CA SER A 40 25.65 -11.90 -12.58
C SER A 40 26.97 -11.36 -13.16
N ALA A 41 28.04 -12.15 -13.08
CA ALA A 41 29.34 -11.77 -13.66
C ALA A 41 29.26 -11.54 -15.18
N ALA A 42 28.37 -12.26 -15.86
CA ALA A 42 28.11 -12.09 -17.30
C ALA A 42 27.26 -10.84 -17.63
N GLY A 43 26.64 -10.22 -16.62
CA GLY A 43 25.84 -9.00 -16.78
C GLY A 43 24.42 -9.22 -17.32
N ASP A 44 24.02 -10.48 -17.50
CA ASP A 44 22.81 -10.92 -18.17
C ASP A 44 21.62 -11.21 -17.24
N ALA A 45 21.85 -11.29 -15.93
CA ALA A 45 20.82 -11.46 -14.93
C ALA A 45 21.09 -10.57 -13.73
N ALA A 46 20.02 -10.09 -13.10
CA ALA A 46 20.13 -9.29 -11.89
C ALA A 46 19.01 -9.59 -10.91
N ILE A 47 19.31 -9.38 -9.64
CA ILE A 47 18.40 -9.53 -8.52
C ILE A 47 18.36 -8.20 -7.77
N VAL A 48 17.14 -7.74 -7.49
CA VAL A 48 16.86 -6.50 -6.79
C VAL A 48 15.93 -6.81 -5.64
N SER A 49 16.22 -6.29 -4.46
CA SER A 49 15.32 -6.34 -3.32
C SER A 49 15.15 -4.97 -2.70
N GLY A 50 13.95 -4.68 -2.20
CA GLY A 50 13.70 -3.42 -1.52
C GLY A 50 12.41 -3.43 -0.73
N CYS A 51 12.27 -2.42 0.12
CA CYS A 51 11.10 -2.19 0.95
C CYS A 51 10.69 -0.73 0.88
N VAL A 52 9.39 -0.49 0.77
CA VAL A 52 8.78 0.83 0.86
C VAL A 52 7.89 0.86 2.10
N ALA A 53 8.15 1.80 3.00
CA ALA A 53 7.37 2.01 4.20
C ALA A 53 6.30 3.08 3.96
N THR A 54 5.06 2.78 4.30
CA THR A 54 3.93 3.72 4.19
C THR A 54 3.24 3.84 5.56
N PRO A 55 3.02 5.06 6.08
CA PRO A 55 2.26 5.25 7.32
C PRO A 55 0.85 4.66 7.23
N ILE A 56 0.40 4.00 8.30
CA ILE A 56 -0.97 3.48 8.42
C ILE A 56 -1.59 3.81 9.78
N PRO A 57 -2.90 4.11 9.85
CA PRO A 57 -3.61 4.32 11.11
C PRO A 57 -3.97 3.00 11.84
N GLY A 58 -3.56 1.87 11.29
CA GLY A 58 -3.94 0.51 11.69
C GLY A 58 -4.10 -0.39 10.47
N TRP A 59 -4.26 -1.69 10.69
CA TRP A 59 -4.40 -2.69 9.63
C TRP A 59 -5.77 -3.37 9.63
N VAL A 60 -6.36 -3.52 8.45
CA VAL A 60 -7.49 -4.43 8.19
C VAL A 60 -7.18 -5.25 6.96
N GLU A 61 -7.62 -6.50 6.93
CA GLU A 61 -7.30 -7.43 5.83
C GLU A 61 -7.81 -6.95 4.46
N ASP A 62 -8.85 -6.12 4.42
CA ASP A 62 -9.34 -5.50 3.18
C ASP A 62 -8.31 -4.57 2.51
N MET A 63 -7.29 -4.10 3.24
CA MET A 63 -6.19 -3.32 2.68
C MET A 63 -5.19 -4.19 1.92
N ARG A 64 -5.12 -5.50 2.22
CA ARG A 64 -4.12 -6.42 1.67
C ARG A 64 -4.08 -6.42 0.15
N PRO A 65 -5.19 -6.55 -0.60
CA PRO A 65 -5.13 -6.62 -2.06
C PRO A 65 -4.55 -5.34 -2.69
N ALA A 66 -4.86 -4.17 -2.13
CA ALA A 66 -4.32 -2.90 -2.61
C ALA A 66 -2.81 -2.77 -2.33
N VAL A 67 -2.36 -3.25 -1.17
CA VAL A 67 -0.95 -3.26 -0.77
C VAL A 67 -0.14 -4.25 -1.61
N GLU A 68 -0.66 -5.46 -1.80
CA GLU A 68 -0.04 -6.49 -2.64
C GLU A 68 0.03 -6.03 -4.11
N GLY A 69 -1.06 -5.47 -4.66
CA GLY A 69 -1.07 -4.93 -6.03
C GLY A 69 0.01 -3.86 -6.27
N ARG A 70 0.22 -2.95 -5.32
CA ARG A 70 1.30 -1.95 -5.40
C ARG A 70 2.68 -2.59 -5.31
N THR A 71 2.84 -3.60 -4.47
CA THR A 71 4.12 -4.32 -4.31
C THR A 71 4.48 -5.08 -5.59
N ILE A 72 3.50 -5.72 -6.22
CA ILE A 72 3.65 -6.41 -7.51
C ILE A 72 4.06 -5.41 -8.61
N ALA A 73 3.42 -4.24 -8.66
CA ALA A 73 3.77 -3.19 -9.60
C ALA A 73 5.22 -2.69 -9.40
N LEU A 74 5.67 -2.53 -8.14
CA LEU A 74 7.06 -2.18 -7.82
C LEU A 74 8.05 -3.27 -8.26
N ALA A 75 7.70 -4.53 -8.06
CA ALA A 75 8.51 -5.66 -8.50
C ALA A 75 8.66 -5.71 -10.03
N GLY A 76 7.55 -5.53 -10.78
CA GLY A 76 7.55 -5.45 -12.25
C GLY A 76 8.29 -4.21 -12.78
N ALA A 77 8.14 -3.06 -12.13
CA ALA A 77 8.90 -1.85 -12.47
C ALA A 77 10.41 -2.06 -12.26
N SER A 78 10.80 -2.74 -11.19
CA SER A 78 12.21 -3.08 -10.93
C SER A 78 12.75 -4.05 -11.98
N ALA A 79 11.95 -5.04 -12.38
CA ALA A 79 12.29 -5.94 -13.49
C ALA A 79 12.49 -5.17 -14.81
N SER A 80 11.65 -4.16 -15.06
CA SER A 80 11.79 -3.31 -16.24
C SER A 80 13.10 -2.50 -16.24
N LYS A 81 13.59 -2.11 -15.06
CA LYS A 81 14.91 -1.47 -14.91
C LYS A 81 16.06 -2.45 -15.10
N ILE A 82 15.88 -3.73 -14.76
CA ILE A 82 16.88 -4.78 -15.01
C ILE A 82 17.02 -5.05 -16.51
N THR A 83 15.88 -5.26 -17.20
CA THR A 83 15.87 -5.72 -18.60
C THR A 83 15.90 -4.59 -19.63
N GLY A 84 15.58 -3.36 -19.23
CA GLY A 84 15.43 -2.23 -20.14
C GLY A 84 14.14 -2.24 -20.97
N ALA A 85 13.21 -3.15 -20.68
CA ALA A 85 11.94 -3.29 -21.39
C ALA A 85 10.76 -3.37 -20.40
N PRO A 86 9.54 -2.97 -20.79
CA PRO A 86 8.36 -3.11 -19.93
C PRO A 86 8.09 -4.57 -19.54
N VAL A 87 7.86 -4.80 -18.24
CA VAL A 87 7.60 -6.12 -17.66
C VAL A 87 6.26 -6.15 -16.94
N ASP A 88 5.47 -7.19 -17.22
CA ASP A 88 4.25 -7.55 -16.50
C ASP A 88 4.55 -8.64 -15.46
N ALA A 89 3.98 -8.50 -14.27
CA ALA A 89 4.12 -9.46 -13.18
C ALA A 89 2.78 -10.16 -12.93
N ARG A 90 2.76 -11.48 -13.12
CA ARG A 90 1.55 -12.30 -13.02
C ARG A 90 1.63 -13.23 -11.82
N SER A 91 0.51 -13.38 -11.12
CA SER A 91 0.41 -14.28 -9.97
C SER A 91 0.80 -15.70 -10.36
N GLY A 92 1.81 -16.25 -9.68
CA GLY A 92 2.12 -17.66 -9.65
C GLY A 92 1.61 -18.30 -8.35
N GLU A 93 2.37 -19.25 -7.82
CA GLU A 93 2.06 -19.94 -6.57
C GLU A 93 2.75 -19.28 -5.36
N ALA A 94 2.14 -19.37 -4.18
CA ALA A 94 2.76 -19.05 -2.89
C ALA A 94 3.40 -17.64 -2.74
N GLY A 95 2.81 -16.60 -3.36
CA GLY A 95 3.33 -15.23 -3.28
C GLY A 95 4.54 -14.97 -4.19
N VAL A 96 4.81 -15.89 -5.11
CA VAL A 96 5.77 -15.74 -6.21
C VAL A 96 5.01 -15.34 -7.48
N PHE A 97 5.61 -14.46 -8.26
CA PHE A 97 5.05 -13.89 -9.48
C PHE A 97 5.99 -14.21 -10.64
N ALA A 98 5.42 -14.68 -11.74
CA ALA A 98 6.15 -14.86 -12.98
C ALA A 98 6.23 -13.51 -13.72
N LEU A 99 7.42 -13.17 -14.19
CA LEU A 99 7.68 -11.93 -14.92
C LEU A 99 7.76 -12.23 -16.41
N ARG A 100 7.08 -11.42 -17.23
CA ARG A 100 7.07 -11.55 -18.70
C ARG A 100 7.18 -10.18 -19.34
N ALA A 101 7.77 -10.12 -20.53
CA ALA A 101 7.77 -8.88 -21.31
C ALA A 101 6.33 -8.48 -21.64
N THR A 102 5.97 -7.21 -21.46
CA THR A 102 4.60 -6.74 -21.73
C THR A 102 4.22 -6.90 -23.21
N SER A 103 5.20 -6.85 -24.11
CA SER A 103 5.01 -7.07 -25.55
C SER A 103 4.63 -8.51 -25.90
N ASP A 104 4.91 -9.48 -25.03
CA ASP A 104 4.62 -10.90 -25.26
C ASP A 104 4.27 -11.61 -23.94
N LEU A 105 3.01 -11.46 -23.53
CA LEU A 105 2.49 -12.02 -22.28
C LEU A 105 2.33 -13.55 -22.31
N VAL A 106 2.43 -14.17 -23.49
CA VAL A 106 2.38 -15.64 -23.68
C VAL A 106 3.79 -16.21 -23.84
N GLY A 107 4.75 -15.37 -24.22
CA GLY A 107 6.18 -15.68 -24.37
C GLY A 107 6.87 -16.10 -23.07
N PRO A 108 8.16 -16.48 -23.15
CA PRO A 108 8.86 -17.08 -22.03
C PRO A 108 8.86 -16.19 -20.78
N VAL A 109 8.83 -16.83 -19.61
CA VAL A 109 9.11 -16.14 -18.36
C VAL A 109 10.55 -15.60 -18.41
N ILE A 110 10.76 -14.36 -17.98
CA ILE A 110 12.08 -13.72 -17.97
C ILE A 110 12.67 -13.63 -16.57
N GLY A 111 11.91 -14.02 -15.55
CA GLY A 111 12.34 -14.15 -14.16
C GLY A 111 11.15 -14.25 -13.21
N HIS A 112 11.41 -14.18 -11.91
CA HIS A 112 10.39 -14.21 -10.88
C HIS A 112 10.54 -13.06 -9.90
N ALA A 113 9.43 -12.72 -9.24
CA ALA A 113 9.43 -11.85 -8.08
C ALA A 113 8.72 -12.52 -6.91
N ARG A 114 9.12 -12.20 -5.69
CA ARG A 114 8.44 -12.58 -4.45
C ARG A 114 8.12 -11.32 -3.67
N THR A 115 6.88 -11.19 -3.22
CA THR A 115 6.42 -10.01 -2.47
C THR A 115 6.13 -10.37 -1.02
N PHE A 116 6.26 -9.37 -0.15
CA PHE A 116 6.05 -9.50 1.28
C PHE A 116 5.34 -8.25 1.81
N VAL A 117 4.51 -8.46 2.82
CA VAL A 117 3.90 -7.39 3.60
C VAL A 117 4.44 -7.49 5.01
N GLY A 118 5.13 -6.45 5.45
CA GLY A 118 5.68 -6.31 6.81
C GLY A 118 5.07 -5.16 7.57
N PHE A 119 5.32 -5.11 8.87
CA PHE A 119 4.78 -4.07 9.76
C PHE A 119 5.82 -3.59 10.77
N ASP A 120 5.73 -2.32 11.13
CA ASP A 120 6.23 -1.75 12.38
C ASP A 120 5.08 -1.10 13.16
N GLU A 121 5.39 -0.37 14.24
CA GLU A 121 4.40 0.27 15.13
C GLU A 121 3.44 1.26 14.42
N GLY A 122 3.79 1.78 13.24
CA GLY A 122 2.98 2.80 12.56
C GLY A 122 2.99 2.75 11.04
N ARG A 123 3.64 1.75 10.44
CA ARG A 123 3.81 1.64 8.99
C ARG A 123 3.60 0.21 8.50
N VAL A 124 3.07 0.13 7.28
CA VAL A 124 3.13 -1.08 6.47
C VAL A 124 4.34 -0.99 5.55
N PHE A 125 5.05 -2.11 5.41
CA PHE A 125 6.18 -2.26 4.52
C PHE A 125 5.77 -3.16 3.36
N THR A 126 5.76 -2.60 2.15
CA THR A 126 5.65 -3.36 0.91
C THR A 126 7.05 -3.70 0.44
N CYS A 127 7.42 -4.97 0.57
CA CYS A 127 8.76 -5.47 0.32
C CYS A 127 8.76 -6.46 -0.84
N PHE A 128 9.85 -6.54 -1.59
CA PHE A 128 9.97 -7.49 -2.69
C PHE A 128 11.41 -7.94 -2.91
N ALA A 129 11.55 -9.09 -3.56
CA ALA A 129 12.74 -9.53 -4.26
C ALA A 129 12.34 -9.85 -5.71
N THR A 130 13.12 -9.38 -6.67
CA THR A 130 12.86 -9.50 -8.11
C THR A 130 14.13 -9.99 -8.79
N CYS A 131 14.02 -11.08 -9.54
CA CYS A 131 15.03 -11.59 -10.44
C CYS A 131 14.56 -11.35 -11.87
N ALA A 132 15.44 -10.86 -12.75
CA ALA A 132 15.19 -10.90 -14.18
C ALA A 132 16.47 -11.17 -14.96
N SER A 133 16.33 -11.89 -16.08
CA SER A 133 17.41 -12.26 -16.99
C SER A 133 17.06 -11.83 -18.42
N THR A 134 18.06 -11.28 -19.12
CA THR A 134 18.02 -11.07 -20.58
C THR A 134 18.69 -12.23 -21.34
N ALA A 135 19.44 -13.09 -20.65
CA ALA A 135 19.93 -14.35 -21.18
C ALA A 135 18.88 -15.47 -21.10
N GLY A 136 19.15 -16.57 -21.83
CA GLY A 136 18.36 -17.80 -21.84
C GLY A 136 18.23 -18.50 -20.47
N PRO A 137 17.65 -19.70 -20.41
CA PRO A 137 17.12 -20.30 -19.18
C PRO A 137 18.13 -20.58 -18.05
N GLY A 138 19.43 -20.76 -18.33
CA GLY A 138 20.43 -21.15 -17.32
C GLY A 138 20.69 -20.10 -16.22
N PRO A 139 21.22 -18.90 -16.55
CA PRO A 139 21.45 -17.81 -15.58
C PRO A 139 20.21 -17.39 -14.79
N ARG A 140 19.03 -17.70 -15.34
CA ARG A 140 17.74 -17.46 -14.72
C ARG A 140 17.43 -18.42 -13.58
N GLU A 141 17.84 -19.69 -13.61
CA GLU A 141 17.48 -20.67 -12.57
C GLU A 141 18.10 -20.37 -11.19
N GLU A 142 19.37 -19.97 -11.14
CA GLU A 142 20.04 -19.62 -9.87
C GLU A 142 19.49 -18.33 -9.26
N CYS A 143 19.20 -17.36 -10.13
CA CYS A 143 18.59 -16.10 -9.77
C CYS A 143 17.14 -16.29 -9.26
N ASP A 144 16.36 -17.14 -9.93
CA ASP A 144 14.99 -17.51 -9.53
C ASP A 144 14.98 -18.18 -8.15
N ARG A 145 15.92 -19.10 -7.88
CA ARG A 145 16.04 -19.75 -6.57
C ARG A 145 16.23 -18.75 -5.44
N SER A 146 17.11 -17.76 -5.63
CA SER A 146 17.39 -16.73 -4.63
C SER A 146 16.15 -15.89 -4.28
N VAL A 147 15.29 -15.63 -5.26
CA VAL A 147 14.00 -14.95 -5.05
C VAL A 147 12.98 -15.85 -4.34
N ILE A 148 12.92 -17.12 -4.72
CA ILE A 148 12.03 -18.09 -4.09
C ILE A 148 12.41 -18.30 -2.63
N GLU A 149 13.69 -18.31 -2.29
CA GLU A 149 14.17 -18.49 -0.90
C GLU A 149 14.19 -17.20 -0.08
N ALA A 150 13.96 -16.05 -0.71
CA ALA A 150 13.91 -14.76 -0.04
C ALA A 150 12.91 -14.77 1.12
N ARG A 151 13.27 -14.08 2.21
CA ARG A 151 12.45 -14.00 3.43
C ARG A 151 12.36 -12.59 3.96
N LEU A 152 11.24 -12.28 4.61
CA LEU A 152 11.07 -11.03 5.34
C LEU A 152 11.61 -11.19 6.77
N GLU A 153 12.50 -10.30 7.17
CA GLU A 153 13.07 -10.24 8.52
C GLU A 153 12.60 -8.96 9.23
N GLY A 154 12.46 -9.02 10.56
CA GLY A 154 12.19 -7.84 11.39
C GLY A 154 10.76 -7.29 11.32
N SER A 155 9.80 -8.05 10.79
CA SER A 155 8.39 -7.66 10.82
C SER A 155 7.74 -7.92 12.16
N LEU A 156 6.93 -6.96 12.62
CA LEU A 156 5.99 -7.13 13.71
C LEU A 156 4.66 -7.70 13.21
N SER A 157 3.77 -8.04 14.15
CA SER A 157 2.37 -8.31 13.85
C SER A 157 1.66 -7.04 13.35
N PRO A 158 0.62 -7.17 12.50
CA PRO A 158 -0.10 -6.00 12.00
C PRO A 158 -0.69 -5.18 13.16
N PRO A 159 -0.57 -3.84 13.12
CA PRO A 159 -1.13 -3.00 14.17
C PRO A 159 -2.65 -3.08 14.17
N ALA A 160 -3.24 -3.20 15.36
CA ALA A 160 -4.68 -3.30 15.51
C ALA A 160 -5.38 -2.06 14.90
N PRO A 161 -6.50 -2.24 14.18
CA PRO A 161 -7.21 -1.11 13.61
C PRO A 161 -7.85 -0.26 14.71
N GLY A 162 -7.72 1.06 14.60
CA GLY A 162 -8.44 2.01 15.45
C GLY A 162 -9.96 1.98 15.22
N LEU A 163 -10.73 2.58 16.14
CA LEU A 163 -12.21 2.56 16.10
C LEU A 163 -12.80 3.09 14.79
N ALA A 164 -12.22 4.17 14.26
CA ALA A 164 -12.67 4.75 12.99
C ALA A 164 -12.52 3.78 11.81
N LEU A 165 -11.36 3.11 11.71
CA LEU A 165 -11.09 2.14 10.65
C LEU A 165 -11.99 0.90 10.79
N ARG A 166 -12.16 0.38 12.02
CA ARG A 166 -13.11 -0.71 12.29
C ARG A 166 -14.54 -0.35 11.88
N GLY A 167 -14.99 0.86 12.21
CA GLY A 167 -16.32 1.35 11.85
C GLY A 167 -16.52 1.46 10.34
N ALA A 168 -15.52 2.00 9.62
CA ALA A 168 -15.55 2.09 8.16
C ALA A 168 -15.59 0.70 7.51
N THR A 169 -14.71 -0.22 7.94
CA THR A 169 -14.72 -1.62 7.45
C THR A 169 -16.05 -2.29 7.73
N TRP A 170 -16.59 -2.17 8.95
CA TRP A 170 -17.89 -2.74 9.28
C TRP A 170 -19.00 -2.19 8.39
N ALA A 171 -19.00 -0.88 8.13
CA ALA A 171 -20.01 -0.22 7.31
C ALA A 171 -20.00 -0.68 5.85
N VAL A 172 -18.81 -0.93 5.29
CA VAL A 172 -18.67 -1.48 3.92
C VAL A 172 -19.26 -2.89 3.83
N HIS A 173 -19.06 -3.72 4.86
CA HIS A 173 -19.58 -5.10 4.89
C HIS A 173 -21.05 -5.20 5.33
N HIS A 174 -21.62 -4.14 5.92
CA HIS A 174 -22.99 -4.12 6.42
C HIS A 174 -23.77 -2.91 5.85
N PRO A 175 -23.95 -2.84 4.51
CA PRO A 175 -24.48 -1.64 3.87
C PRO A 175 -25.93 -1.33 4.29
N ARG A 176 -26.74 -2.36 4.55
CA ARG A 176 -28.15 -2.20 4.96
C ARG A 176 -28.30 -1.52 6.32
N PRO A 177 -27.72 -2.03 7.43
CA PRO A 177 -27.82 -1.35 8.72
C PRO A 177 -27.09 0.00 8.72
N THR A 178 -26.01 0.16 7.95
CA THR A 178 -25.35 1.47 7.78
C THR A 178 -26.27 2.49 7.11
N ALA A 179 -26.96 2.11 6.02
CA ALA A 179 -27.89 2.99 5.33
C ALA A 179 -29.06 3.38 6.24
N LEU A 180 -29.61 2.43 7.00
CA LEU A 180 -30.68 2.71 7.97
C LEU A 180 -30.22 3.65 9.08
N GLY A 181 -29.02 3.44 9.62
CA GLY A 181 -28.43 4.32 10.64
C GLY A 181 -28.18 5.73 10.11
N ALA A 182 -27.61 5.86 8.91
CA ALA A 182 -27.37 7.14 8.26
C ALA A 182 -28.69 7.88 7.96
N PHE A 183 -29.71 7.18 7.48
CA PHE A 183 -31.04 7.75 7.27
C PHE A 183 -31.64 8.26 8.58
N GLY A 184 -31.59 7.46 9.65
CA GLY A 184 -32.05 7.87 10.98
C GLY A 184 -31.35 9.13 11.50
N LEU A 185 -30.03 9.23 11.30
CA LEU A 185 -29.25 10.42 11.67
C LEU A 185 -29.69 11.66 10.89
N VAL A 186 -29.87 11.54 9.57
CA VAL A 186 -30.35 12.64 8.72
C VAL A 186 -31.74 13.13 9.17
N VAL A 187 -32.66 12.20 9.45
CA VAL A 187 -33.99 12.54 9.96
C VAL A 187 -33.88 13.26 11.31
N LEU A 188 -33.06 12.76 12.24
CA LEU A 188 -32.87 13.38 13.55
C LEU A 188 -32.29 14.80 13.43
N LEU A 189 -31.27 14.99 12.60
CA LEU A 189 -30.69 16.31 12.32
C LEU A 189 -31.73 17.26 11.70
N GLY A 190 -32.57 16.76 10.81
CA GLY A 190 -33.71 17.51 10.27
C GLY A 190 -34.68 17.97 11.36
N VAL A 191 -35.06 17.07 12.28
CA VAL A 191 -35.92 17.40 13.43
C VAL A 191 -35.27 18.44 14.34
N ILE A 192 -33.98 18.28 14.66
CA ILE A 192 -33.22 19.25 15.46
C ILE A 192 -33.16 20.61 14.77
N ALA A 193 -32.91 20.66 13.46
CA ALA A 193 -32.88 21.90 12.70
C ALA A 193 -34.24 22.63 12.70
N VAL A 194 -35.34 21.87 12.55
CA VAL A 194 -36.71 22.42 12.62
C VAL A 194 -37.03 22.95 14.01
N THR A 195 -36.70 22.19 15.07
CA THR A 195 -36.96 22.60 16.46
C THR A 195 -36.09 23.78 16.88
N ALA A 196 -34.83 23.83 16.47
CA ALA A 196 -33.94 24.97 16.70
C ALA A 196 -34.43 26.25 16.00
N ARG A 197 -35.00 26.14 14.78
CA ARG A 197 -35.66 27.27 14.10
C ARG A 197 -36.95 27.73 14.79
N ARG A 198 -37.64 26.85 15.52
CA ARG A 198 -38.88 27.15 16.24
C ARG A 198 -38.67 27.81 17.61
N ARG A 199 -37.43 28.08 18.05
CA ARG A 199 -37.24 28.94 19.24
C ARG A 199 -37.89 30.30 18.96
N PRO A 200 -38.92 30.70 19.74
CA PRO A 200 -39.49 32.02 19.61
C PRO A 200 -38.37 33.02 19.85
N ARG A 201 -38.24 34.04 18.98
CA ARG A 201 -37.66 35.30 19.41
C ARG A 201 -38.55 35.75 20.57
N SER A 202 -38.16 35.46 21.80
CA SER A 202 -38.72 36.09 22.97
C SER A 202 -38.56 37.59 22.71
N GLN A 203 -39.66 38.22 22.33
CA GLN A 203 -39.81 39.65 22.27
C GLN A 203 -39.22 40.18 23.57
N ILE A 204 -38.08 40.84 23.48
CA ILE A 204 -37.64 41.78 24.50
C ILE A 204 -38.79 42.77 24.55
N GLY A 205 -39.66 42.60 25.55
CA GLY A 205 -40.77 43.50 25.83
C GLY A 205 -40.18 44.86 26.13
N GLY A 206 -40.04 45.68 25.09
CA GLY A 206 -39.80 47.10 25.21
C GLY A 206 -41.00 47.69 25.92
N ARG A 207 -40.85 47.94 27.23
CA ARG A 207 -41.77 48.76 28.02
C ARG A 207 -41.98 50.08 27.27
N PRO A 208 -43.20 50.46 26.89
CA PRO A 208 -43.46 51.83 26.47
C PRO A 208 -43.23 52.74 27.69
N SER A 209 -42.29 53.68 27.56
CA SER A 209 -42.14 54.77 28.52
C SER A 209 -43.41 55.62 28.47
N PRO A 210 -44.09 55.89 29.60
CA PRO A 210 -45.18 56.83 29.62
C PRO A 210 -44.61 58.25 29.47
N LEU A 211 -45.11 58.93 28.44
CA LEU A 211 -45.03 60.38 28.28
C LEU A 211 -45.45 61.07 29.57
N ARG A 212 -44.58 61.93 30.09
CA ARG A 212 -44.88 62.84 31.19
C ARG A 212 -45.33 64.18 30.59
N PRO A 213 -46.55 64.67 30.89
CA PRO A 213 -46.98 66.01 30.52
C PRO A 213 -46.72 67.03 31.64
N GLY A 214 -46.40 68.27 31.25
CA GLY A 214 -46.32 69.47 32.11
C GLY A 214 -44.98 69.64 32.84
N THR A 215 -44.35 70.81 32.87
CA THR A 215 -44.80 72.21 32.67
C THR A 215 -43.64 73.05 32.17
#